data_AF-A0A2D5PEI5-F1
#
_entry.id   AF-A0A2D5PEI5-F1
#
_cell.length_a   1.000
_cell.length_b   1.000
_cell.length_c   1.000
_cell.angle_alpha   90.00
_cell.angle_beta   90.00
_cell.angle_gamma   90.00
#
_symmetry.space_group_name_H-M   'P 1'
#
loop_
_entity.id
_entity.type
_entity.pdbx_description
1 polymer ?
#
loop_
_entity_poly.entity_id
_entity_poly.type
_entity_poly.pdbx_seq_one_letter_code
_entity_poly.pdbx_strand_id
1 'polypeptide(L)'
;EFYVNQLSVLEKSFGFDKVIAGEAKKYIELLEDSQIVDDMQYITERSNDLAFAKKLVRASRHSPVFGDVSNENIINFSKKHRYLSKVMKLNHSEDAFVLKTKTSQDRFIKMMLDDYLVSELTNNDYESLAKNSLKTA
;
A
#
# COMPACT_ATOMS: atom_id res chain seq x y z
N GLU A 1 -5.29 -35.70 -1.14
CA GLU A 1 -5.18 -34.25 -1.38
C GLU A 1 -6.48 -33.59 -0.94
N PHE A 2 -6.42 -32.42 -0.29
CA PHE A 2 -7.60 -31.67 0.12
C PHE A 2 -7.76 -30.44 -0.77
N TYR A 3 -8.93 -30.28 -1.37
CA TYR A 3 -9.27 -29.15 -2.25
C TYR A 3 -10.36 -28.31 -1.60
N VAL A 4 -10.13 -26.99 -1.48
CA VAL A 4 -11.13 -26.03 -1.00
C VAL A 4 -11.77 -25.38 -2.22
N ASN A 5 -12.99 -25.80 -2.55
CA ASN A 5 -13.69 -25.35 -3.75
C ASN A 5 -14.26 -23.93 -3.64
N GLN A 6 -14.50 -23.43 -2.42
CA GLN A 6 -15.14 -22.13 -2.18
C GLN A 6 -14.49 -21.39 -1.00
N LEU A 7 -13.28 -20.89 -1.23
CA LEU A 7 -12.52 -20.12 -0.24
C LEU A 7 -13.32 -18.90 0.27
N SER A 8 -14.08 -18.24 -0.60
CA SER A 8 -14.91 -17.07 -0.24
C SER A 8 -16.04 -17.42 0.74
N VAL A 9 -16.64 -18.60 0.63
CA VAL A 9 -17.68 -19.07 1.55
C VAL A 9 -17.08 -19.40 2.92
N LEU A 10 -15.89 -19.99 2.92
CA LEU A 10 -15.12 -20.23 4.14
C LEU A 10 -14.75 -18.90 4.82
N GLU A 11 -14.18 -17.95 4.07
CA GLU A 11 -13.80 -16.63 4.58
C GLU A 11 -14.99 -15.92 5.26
N LYS A 12 -16.16 -15.95 4.62
CA LYS A 12 -17.41 -15.39 5.17
C LYS A 12 -17.92 -16.13 6.40
N SER A 13 -17.95 -17.46 6.36
CA SER A 13 -18.54 -18.30 7.41
C SER A 13 -17.77 -18.21 8.73
N PHE A 14 -16.46 -17.95 8.65
CA PHE A 14 -15.59 -17.75 9.81
C PHE A 14 -15.41 -16.27 10.20
N GLY A 15 -16.10 -15.34 9.53
CA GLY A 15 -16.05 -13.91 9.86
C GLY A 15 -14.71 -13.23 9.53
N PHE A 16 -13.89 -13.82 8.66
CA PHE A 16 -12.61 -13.23 8.25
C PHE A 16 -12.80 -11.87 7.59
N ASP A 17 -13.89 -11.66 6.86
CA ASP A 17 -14.24 -10.37 6.27
C ASP A 17 -14.30 -9.24 7.31
N LYS A 18 -14.84 -9.53 8.51
CA LYS A 18 -14.92 -8.54 9.61
C LYS A 18 -13.56 -8.23 10.18
N VAL A 19 -12.70 -9.25 10.33
CA VAL A 19 -11.31 -9.08 10.80
C VAL A 19 -10.52 -8.24 9.80
N ILE A 20 -10.63 -8.56 8.51
CA ILE A 20 -9.98 -7.83 7.43
C ILE A 20 -10.45 -6.37 7.42
N ALA A 21 -11.76 -6.13 7.51
CA ALA A 21 -12.31 -4.77 7.57
C ALA A 21 -11.80 -3.99 8.79
N GLY A 22 -11.77 -4.60 9.98
CA GLY A 22 -11.26 -3.97 11.19
C GLY A 22 -9.76 -3.62 11.11
N GLU A 23 -8.95 -4.52 10.57
CA GLU A 23 -7.51 -4.29 10.38
C GLU A 23 -7.22 -3.25 9.27
N ALA A 24 -8.01 -3.26 8.19
CA ALA A 24 -7.92 -2.25 7.14
C ALA A 24 -8.30 -0.86 7.69
N LYS A 25 -9.31 -0.77 8.56
CA LYS A 25 -9.73 0.47 9.20
C LYS A 25 -8.61 1.10 10.01
N LYS A 26 -7.84 0.32 10.78
CA LYS A 26 -6.67 0.83 11.51
C LYS A 26 -5.67 1.53 10.60
N TYR A 27 -5.42 0.97 9.41
CA TYR A 27 -4.50 1.59 8.45
C TYR A 27 -5.07 2.85 7.81
N ILE A 28 -6.39 2.92 7.60
CA ILE A 28 -7.07 4.13 7.14
C ILE A 28 -6.97 5.24 8.19
N GLU A 29 -7.20 4.93 9.46
CA GLU A 29 -7.04 5.87 10.57
C GLU A 29 -5.61 6.40 10.65
N LEU A 30 -4.61 5.52 10.52
CA LEU A 30 -3.19 5.92 10.44
C LEU A 30 -2.89 6.83 9.23
N LEU A 31 -3.49 6.56 8.08
CA LEU A 31 -3.35 7.40 6.89
C LEU A 31 -3.99 8.78 7.08
N GLU A 32 -5.18 8.83 7.68
CA GLU A 32 -5.88 10.07 8.03
C GLU A 32 -5.02 10.93 8.97
N ASP A 33 -4.47 10.32 10.03
CA ASP A 33 -3.60 11.01 11.01
C ASP A 33 -2.30 11.50 10.38
N SER A 34 -1.74 10.76 9.42
CA SER A 34 -0.50 11.15 8.73
C SER A 34 -0.68 12.34 7.79
N GLN A 35 -1.89 12.61 7.32
CA GLN A 35 -2.20 13.60 6.28
C GLN A 35 -1.39 13.45 4.97
N ILE A 36 -0.81 12.27 4.70
CA ILE A 36 -0.01 12.02 3.49
C ILE A 36 -0.87 11.83 2.23
N VAL A 37 -2.20 11.73 2.38
CA VAL A 37 -3.17 11.55 1.30
C VAL A 37 -4.12 12.74 1.30
N ASP A 38 -4.30 13.36 0.13
CA ASP A 38 -5.05 14.62 -0.06
C ASP A 38 -6.55 14.46 0.21
N ASP A 39 -7.13 13.35 -0.26
CA ASP A 39 -8.54 13.02 -0.07
C ASP A 39 -8.70 11.54 0.25
N MET A 40 -9.03 11.26 1.51
CA MET A 40 -9.20 9.91 2.04
C MET A 40 -10.48 9.22 1.56
N GLN A 41 -11.47 9.96 1.04
CA GLN A 41 -12.75 9.40 0.59
C GLN A 41 -12.54 8.24 -0.37
N TYR A 42 -11.63 8.38 -1.34
CA TYR A 42 -11.40 7.38 -2.38
C TYR A 42 -10.76 6.08 -1.86
N ILE A 43 -9.91 6.17 -0.85
CA ILE A 43 -9.32 4.98 -0.20
C ILE A 43 -10.36 4.32 0.70
N THR A 44 -11.06 5.12 1.50
CA THR A 44 -12.09 4.63 2.43
C THR A 44 -13.22 3.96 1.69
N GLU A 45 -13.69 4.51 0.57
CA GLU A 45 -14.71 3.87 -0.27
C GLU A 45 -14.23 2.53 -0.83
N ARG A 46 -13.00 2.48 -1.37
CA ARG A 46 -12.45 1.24 -1.93
C ARG A 46 -12.11 0.20 -0.86
N SER A 47 -11.93 0.58 0.39
CA SER A 47 -11.69 -0.38 1.49
C SER A 47 -12.81 -1.41 1.68
N ASN A 48 -14.01 -1.14 1.15
CA ASN A 48 -15.11 -2.10 1.12
C ASN A 48 -14.89 -3.25 0.12
N ASP A 49 -13.98 -3.10 -0.84
CA ASP A 49 -13.55 -4.18 -1.74
C ASP A 49 -12.59 -5.11 -1.01
N LEU A 50 -12.96 -6.39 -0.87
CA LEU A 50 -12.19 -7.37 -0.11
C LEU A 50 -10.75 -7.52 -0.60
N ALA A 51 -10.52 -7.45 -1.92
CA ALA A 51 -9.19 -7.59 -2.49
C ALA A 51 -8.29 -6.40 -2.13
N PHE A 52 -8.83 -5.17 -2.17
CA PHE A 52 -8.12 -3.98 -1.73
C PHE A 52 -7.95 -3.92 -0.20
N ALA A 53 -8.97 -4.31 0.57
CA ALA A 53 -8.89 -4.40 2.02
C ALA A 53 -7.73 -5.29 2.48
N LYS A 54 -7.54 -6.46 1.84
CA LYS A 54 -6.40 -7.34 2.08
C LYS A 54 -5.04 -6.64 1.84
N LYS A 55 -4.96 -5.73 0.85
CA LYS A 55 -3.74 -4.93 0.61
C LYS A 55 -3.49 -3.91 1.72
N LEU A 56 -4.54 -3.25 2.22
CA LEU A 56 -4.46 -2.33 3.36
C LEU A 56 -3.99 -3.06 4.62
N VAL A 57 -4.52 -4.26 4.89
CA VAL A 57 -4.08 -5.11 6.01
C VAL A 57 -2.60 -5.48 5.87
N ARG A 58 -2.15 -5.83 4.66
CA ARG A 58 -0.72 -6.12 4.42
C ARG A 58 0.15 -4.90 4.71
N ALA A 59 -0.24 -3.71 4.24
CA ALA A 59 0.48 -2.46 4.51
C ALA A 59 0.52 -2.16 6.02
N SER A 60 -0.60 -2.29 6.72
CA SER A 60 -0.71 -2.11 8.17
C SER A 60 0.30 -2.93 8.97
N ARG A 61 0.57 -4.17 8.54
CA ARG A 61 1.39 -5.13 9.29
C ARG A 61 2.85 -5.17 8.87
N HIS A 62 3.13 -4.82 7.61
CA HIS A 62 4.42 -5.11 6.99
C HIS A 62 5.03 -3.92 6.25
N SER A 63 4.40 -2.75 6.27
CA SER A 63 5.02 -1.56 5.69
C SER A 63 6.30 -1.22 6.47
N PRO A 64 7.47 -1.18 5.80
CA PRO A 64 8.70 -0.66 6.41
C PRO A 64 8.79 0.88 6.28
N VAL A 65 7.78 1.50 5.66
CA VAL A 65 7.76 2.94 5.35
C VAL A 65 6.88 3.67 6.35
N PHE A 66 5.70 3.14 6.63
CA PHE A 66 4.71 3.77 7.49
C PHE A 66 5.19 3.78 8.96
N GLY A 67 5.25 4.96 9.58
CA GLY A 67 5.70 5.14 10.97
C GLY A 67 7.21 5.34 11.12
N ASP A 68 8.02 4.76 10.23
CA ASP A 68 9.49 4.85 10.30
C ASP A 68 10.07 5.95 9.37
N VAL A 69 9.37 6.28 8.28
CA VAL A 69 9.81 7.28 7.29
C VAL A 69 8.90 8.51 7.35
N SER A 70 9.50 9.71 7.39
CA SER A 70 8.73 10.96 7.39
C SER A 70 8.00 11.20 6.06
N ASN A 71 6.86 11.88 6.10
CA ASN A 71 6.09 12.23 4.90
C ASN A 71 6.94 12.99 3.86
N GLU A 72 7.77 13.93 4.32
CA GLU A 72 8.67 14.68 3.44
C GLU A 72 9.62 13.74 2.68
N ASN A 73 10.18 12.75 3.35
CA ASN A 73 11.07 11.77 2.72
C ASN A 73 10.32 10.87 1.72
N ILE A 74 9.10 10.45 2.04
CA ILE A 74 8.26 9.65 1.14
C ILE A 74 7.93 10.45 -0.13
N ILE A 75 7.55 11.72 0.02
CA ILE A 75 7.23 12.61 -1.10
C ILE A 75 8.47 12.88 -1.95
N ASN A 76 9.60 13.19 -1.31
CA ASN A 76 10.86 13.42 -1.99
C ASN A 76 11.34 12.17 -2.75
N PHE A 77 11.17 10.99 -2.17
CA PHE A 77 11.44 9.72 -2.84
C PHE A 77 10.58 9.57 -4.10
N SER A 78 9.25 9.77 -3.98
CA SER A 78 8.34 9.67 -5.12
C SER A 78 8.69 10.67 -6.23
N LYS A 79 9.11 11.90 -5.89
CA LYS A 79 9.51 12.93 -6.86
C LYS A 79 10.83 12.58 -7.57
N LYS A 80 11.79 11.99 -6.87
CA LYS A 80 13.13 11.65 -7.41
C LYS A 80 13.14 10.33 -8.18
N HIS A 81 12.25 9.41 -7.84
CA HIS A 81 12.22 8.08 -8.44
C HIS A 81 11.80 8.14 -9.91
N ARG A 82 12.54 7.45 -10.79
CA ARG A 82 12.40 7.50 -12.26
C ARG A 82 11.01 7.10 -12.76
N TYR A 83 10.45 6.03 -12.18
CA TYR A 83 9.07 5.61 -12.45
C TYR A 83 8.01 6.42 -11.68
N LEU A 84 8.09 6.50 -10.35
CA LEU A 84 7.03 7.07 -9.51
C LEU A 84 6.73 8.54 -9.80
N SER A 85 7.75 9.35 -10.12
CA SER A 85 7.59 10.76 -10.49
C SER A 85 6.63 11.00 -11.66
N LYS A 86 6.48 10.00 -12.54
CA LYS A 86 5.61 10.09 -13.72
C LYS A 86 4.17 9.63 -13.43
N VAL A 87 3.98 8.83 -12.39
CA VAL A 87 2.72 8.09 -12.15
C VAL A 87 2.01 8.46 -10.85
N MET A 88 2.75 8.93 -9.86
CA MET A 88 2.24 9.43 -8.59
C MET A 88 2.05 10.93 -8.68
N LYS A 89 0.83 11.39 -8.38
CA LYS A 89 0.47 12.80 -8.41
C LYS A 89 0.36 13.32 -6.98
N LEU A 90 0.85 14.53 -6.77
CA LEU A 90 0.66 15.28 -5.54
C LEU A 90 -0.43 16.33 -5.74
N ASN A 91 -0.93 16.86 -4.63
CA ASN A 91 -1.85 17.99 -4.62
C ASN A 91 -1.11 19.30 -4.98
N HIS A 92 -1.82 20.43 -4.93
CA HIS A 92 -1.25 21.73 -5.32
C HIS A 92 -0.12 22.19 -4.38
N SER A 93 -0.22 21.90 -3.09
CA SER A 93 0.78 22.23 -2.08
C SER A 93 2.01 21.30 -2.08
N GLU A 94 1.95 20.22 -2.88
CA GLU A 94 2.95 19.17 -2.96
C GLU A 94 3.28 18.46 -1.63
N ASP A 95 2.34 18.42 -0.70
CA ASP A 95 2.47 17.84 0.65
C ASP A 95 1.65 16.55 0.84
N ALA A 96 0.77 16.21 -0.10
CA ALA A 96 -0.06 15.00 -0.05
C ALA A 96 -0.28 14.35 -1.42
N PHE A 97 -0.49 13.03 -1.43
CA PHE A 97 -0.76 12.26 -2.65
C PHE A 97 -2.24 12.30 -3.06
N VAL A 98 -2.48 12.45 -4.36
CA VAL A 98 -3.83 12.45 -4.96
C VAL A 98 -4.20 11.05 -5.46
N LEU A 99 -5.07 10.36 -4.72
CA LEU A 99 -5.35 8.93 -4.89
C LEU A 99 -6.76 8.63 -5.45
N LYS A 100 -7.18 9.37 -6.47
CA LYS A 100 -8.54 9.27 -7.05
C LYS A 100 -8.82 8.00 -7.86
N THR A 101 -7.79 7.31 -8.34
CA THR A 101 -7.95 6.15 -9.24
C THR A 101 -7.52 4.87 -8.55
N LYS A 102 -8.13 3.73 -8.93
CA LYS A 102 -7.72 2.42 -8.41
C LYS A 102 -6.23 2.16 -8.63
N THR A 103 -5.70 2.55 -9.79
CA THR A 103 -4.29 2.39 -10.13
C THR A 103 -3.37 3.23 -9.25
N SER A 104 -3.72 4.50 -8.96
CA SER A 104 -2.89 5.34 -8.09
C SER A 104 -2.88 4.85 -6.65
N GLN A 105 -4.03 4.36 -6.15
CA GLN A 105 -4.11 3.73 -4.83
C GLN A 105 -3.28 2.45 -4.76
N ASP A 106 -3.32 1.59 -5.78
CA ASP A 106 -2.51 0.36 -5.80
C ASP A 106 -1.01 0.67 -5.84
N ARG A 107 -0.59 1.68 -6.61
CA ARG A 107 0.80 2.15 -6.64
C ARG A 107 1.24 2.74 -5.31
N PHE A 108 0.38 3.52 -4.67
CA PHE A 108 0.64 4.07 -3.35
C PHE A 108 0.88 2.98 -2.31
N ILE A 109 0.02 1.96 -2.26
CA ILE A 109 0.18 0.84 -1.32
C ILE A 109 1.47 0.05 -1.60
N LYS A 110 1.82 -0.18 -2.87
CA LYS A 110 3.10 -0.79 -3.25
C LYS A 110 4.29 0.05 -2.77
N MET A 111 4.22 1.37 -2.93
CA MET A 111 5.26 2.28 -2.44
C MET A 111 5.40 2.20 -0.92
N MET A 112 4.29 2.16 -0.18
CA MET A 112 4.31 1.98 1.27
C MET A 112 4.83 0.61 1.70
N LEU A 113 4.67 -0.43 0.88
CA LEU A 113 5.30 -1.74 1.07
C LEU A 113 6.75 -1.79 0.56
N ASP A 114 7.26 -0.66 0.06
CA ASP A 114 8.59 -0.50 -0.53
C ASP A 114 8.79 -1.37 -1.80
N ASP A 115 7.73 -1.80 -2.47
CA ASP A 115 7.79 -2.79 -3.56
C ASP A 115 8.48 -2.28 -4.86
N TYR A 116 8.91 -1.02 -4.89
CA TYR A 116 9.68 -0.45 -6.01
C TYR A 116 11.17 -0.55 -5.75
N LEU A 117 11.86 -1.39 -6.51
CA LEU A 117 13.28 -1.68 -6.33
C LEU A 117 14.09 -1.18 -7.51
N VAL A 118 15.30 -0.70 -7.24
CA VAL A 118 16.28 -0.35 -8.28
C VAL A 118 17.42 -1.36 -8.21
N SER A 119 17.74 -2.00 -9.32
CA SER A 119 18.92 -2.86 -9.41
C SER A 119 20.17 -1.99 -9.39
N GLU A 120 21.07 -2.20 -8.43
CA GLU A 120 22.35 -1.48 -8.40
C GLU A 120 23.26 -1.83 -9.59
N LEU A 121 23.17 -3.07 -10.10
CA LEU A 121 23.99 -3.54 -11.21
C LEU A 121 23.55 -2.97 -12.57
N THR A 122 22.24 -2.88 -12.80
CA THR A 122 21.67 -2.50 -14.12
C THR A 122 21.01 -1.14 -14.12
N ASN A 123 20.79 -0.54 -12.95
CA ASN A 123 20.07 0.72 -12.75
C ASN A 123 18.66 0.74 -13.37
N ASN A 124 18.03 -0.45 -13.40
CA ASN A 124 16.66 -0.66 -13.86
C ASN A 124 15.69 -0.68 -12.67
N ASP A 125 14.48 -0.16 -12.91
CA ASP A 125 13.38 -0.16 -11.95
C ASP A 125 12.59 -1.48 -12.06
N TYR A 126 12.23 -2.06 -10.91
CA TYR A 126 11.44 -3.28 -10.81
C TYR A 126 10.31 -3.12 -9.81
N GLU A 127 9.28 -3.93 -9.99
CA GLU A 127 8.26 -4.16 -8.98
C GLU A 127 8.48 -5.54 -8.35
N SER A 128 8.55 -5.60 -7.04
CA SER A 128 8.71 -6.83 -6.28
C SER A 128 7.36 -7.48 -5.99
N LEU A 129 7.24 -8.79 -6.25
CA LEU A 129 6.08 -9.58 -5.82
C LEU A 129 6.19 -10.02 -4.36
N ALA A 130 7.41 -10.38 -3.94
CA ALA A 130 7.75 -10.83 -2.60
C ALA A 130 9.20 -10.46 -2.28
N LYS A 131 9.44 -10.08 -1.02
CA LYS A 131 10.76 -9.72 -0.51
C LYS A 131 11.16 -10.69 0.58
N ASN A 132 12.40 -11.16 0.53
CA ASN A 132 13.02 -11.89 1.62
C ASN A 132 14.11 -11.01 2.21
N SER A 133 14.09 -10.85 3.54
CA SER A 133 15.20 -10.18 4.21
C SER A 133 16.43 -11.06 4.14
N LEU A 134 17.52 -10.49 3.62
CA LEU A 134 18.81 -11.15 3.67
C LEU A 134 19.30 -11.06 5.11
N LYS A 135 19.48 -12.21 5.77
CA LYS A 135 20.15 -12.30 7.06
C LYS A 135 21.55 -12.84 6.81
N THR A 136 22.57 -12.05 7.08
CA THR A 136 23.94 -12.58 7.14
C THR A 136 24.01 -13.51 8.36
N ALA A 137 24.47 -14.74 8.14
CA ALA A 137 24.63 -15.74 9.19
C ALA A 137 25.64 -15.30 10.25
#